data_AF-A0A661E6X7-F1
#
_entry.id   AF-A0A661E6X7-F1
#
_cell.length_a   1.000
_cell.length_b   1.000
_cell.length_c   1.000
_cell.angle_alpha   90.00
_cell.angle_beta   90.00
_cell.angle_gamma   90.00
#
_symmetry.space_group_name_H-M   'P 1'
#
loop_
_entity.id
_entity.type
_entity.pdbx_description
1 polymer ?
#
loop_
_entity_poly.entity_id
_entity_poly.type
_entity_poly.pdbx_seq_one_letter_code
_entity_poly.pdbx_strand_id
1 'polypeptide(L)'
;MKLSFLPSHLSGYLSSYLSSYGMVILLCCLTSKPIYGETDSWKNTIDNVTNSIVSIQLEVPRAFETSKPMSSQGTGFVVDAKNGILMTNRHIVQLGPVTATAIFSNQEEVELKPLYRDPVHDFGFFQYDPQSLRHIEVESLPLHPELAR
;
A
#
# COMPACT_ATOMS: atom_id res chain seq x y z
N MET A 1 43.58 -19.75 -37.41
CA MET A 1 44.54 -18.67 -37.76
C MET A 1 45.53 -18.57 -36.61
N LYS A 2 46.82 -18.81 -36.88
CA LYS A 2 47.89 -19.07 -35.89
C LYS A 2 48.09 -17.90 -34.91
N LEU A 3 48.13 -18.22 -33.62
CA LEU A 3 48.81 -17.43 -32.58
C LEU A 3 49.69 -18.41 -31.78
N SER A 4 50.80 -18.78 -32.40
CA SER A 4 51.87 -19.55 -31.78
C SER A 4 53.04 -18.62 -31.52
N PHE A 5 53.14 -18.00 -30.35
CA PHE A 5 54.41 -17.47 -29.81
C PHE A 5 54.22 -17.04 -28.34
N LEU A 6 54.32 -17.99 -27.41
CA LEU A 6 54.68 -17.72 -26.01
C LEU A 6 55.56 -18.89 -25.50
N PRO A 7 56.63 -18.62 -24.74
CA PRO A 7 57.58 -19.64 -24.29
C PRO A 7 56.94 -20.61 -23.29
N SER A 8 57.31 -21.90 -23.39
CA SER A 8 56.73 -23.04 -22.65
C SER A 8 56.92 -23.00 -21.12
N HIS A 9 57.71 -22.06 -20.59
CA HIS A 9 57.94 -21.89 -19.15
C HIS A 9 56.85 -21.08 -18.41
N LEU A 10 55.96 -20.38 -19.14
CA LEU A 10 54.87 -19.57 -18.58
C LEU A 10 53.50 -20.26 -18.61
N SER A 11 53.38 -21.40 -19.31
CA SER A 11 52.11 -22.13 -19.48
C SER A 11 51.59 -22.75 -18.17
N GLY A 12 52.48 -23.27 -17.31
CA GLY A 12 52.11 -23.84 -16.01
C GLY A 12 51.63 -22.81 -14.98
N TYR A 13 52.13 -21.56 -15.08
CA TYR A 13 51.74 -20.46 -14.19
C TYR A 13 50.37 -19.88 -14.55
N LEU A 14 50.01 -19.84 -15.83
CA LEU A 14 48.70 -19.36 -16.29
C LEU A 14 47.57 -20.36 -15.96
N SER A 15 47.83 -21.67 -16.03
CA SER A 15 46.85 -22.72 -15.70
C SER A 15 46.51 -22.78 -14.21
N SER A 16 47.51 -22.60 -13.33
CA SER A 16 47.30 -22.54 -11.87
C SER A 16 46.55 -21.27 -11.42
N TYR A 17 46.81 -20.13 -12.07
CA TYR A 17 46.04 -18.90 -11.87
C TYR A 17 44.58 -19.06 -12.31
N LEU A 18 44.30 -19.60 -13.49
CA LEU A 18 42.94 -19.82 -13.97
C LEU A 18 42.12 -20.76 -13.07
N SER A 19 42.75 -21.77 -12.47
CA SER A 19 42.11 -22.67 -11.49
C SER A 19 41.83 -21.98 -10.15
N SER A 20 42.79 -21.20 -9.63
CA SER A 20 42.65 -20.50 -8.35
C SER A 20 41.60 -19.39 -8.40
N TYR A 21 41.53 -18.61 -9.48
CA TYR A 21 40.50 -17.58 -9.65
C TYR A 21 39.14 -18.18 -10.02
N GLY A 22 39.12 -19.31 -10.76
CA GLY A 22 37.89 -20.03 -11.08
C GLY A 22 37.17 -20.56 -9.84
N MET A 23 37.91 -21.08 -8.86
CA MET A 23 37.34 -21.56 -7.59
C MET A 23 36.81 -20.40 -6.73
N VAL A 24 37.49 -19.25 -6.71
CA VAL A 24 37.04 -18.04 -5.98
C VAL A 24 35.78 -17.44 -6.60
N ILE A 25 35.69 -17.39 -7.94
CA ILE A 25 34.50 -16.90 -8.64
C ILE A 25 33.30 -17.84 -8.41
N LEU A 26 33.52 -19.15 -8.46
CA LEU A 26 32.48 -20.16 -8.20
C LEU A 26 31.97 -20.10 -6.75
N LEU A 27 32.88 -19.91 -5.77
CA LEU A 27 32.51 -19.71 -4.37
C LEU A 27 31.72 -18.41 -4.17
N CYS A 28 32.10 -17.34 -4.85
CA CYS A 28 31.42 -16.05 -4.78
C CYS A 28 29.98 -16.14 -5.33
N CYS A 29 29.78 -16.83 -6.46
CA CYS A 29 28.45 -17.11 -7.03
C CYS A 29 27.57 -18.02 -6.16
N LEU A 30 28.15 -18.92 -5.36
CA LEU A 30 27.39 -19.76 -4.43
C LEU A 30 26.99 -19.03 -3.15
N THR A 31 27.62 -17.88 -2.84
CA THR A 31 27.33 -17.05 -1.66
C THR A 31 26.56 -15.77 -1.95
N SER A 32 26.32 -15.43 -3.23
CA SER A 32 25.51 -14.28 -3.60
C SER A 32 24.05 -14.56 -3.25
N LYS A 33 23.60 -14.07 -2.09
CA LYS A 33 22.17 -13.97 -1.79
C LYS A 33 21.54 -13.11 -2.88
N PRO A 34 20.50 -13.59 -3.58
CA PRO A 34 19.79 -12.76 -4.53
C PRO A 34 19.25 -11.52 -3.80
N ILE A 35 19.54 -10.34 -4.32
CA ILE A 35 18.94 -9.08 -3.89
C ILE A 35 17.51 -9.07 -4.44
N TYR A 36 16.63 -9.89 -3.85
CA TYR A 36 15.22 -10.03 -4.21
C TYR A 36 14.28 -9.82 -3.01
N GLY A 37 14.81 -9.45 -1.83
CA GLY A 37 14.01 -9.33 -0.61
C GLY A 37 13.11 -8.10 -0.53
N GLU A 38 13.43 -7.01 -1.24
CA GLU A 38 12.72 -5.74 -1.08
C GLU A 38 11.43 -5.67 -1.91
N THR A 39 11.44 -6.15 -3.16
CA THR A 39 10.29 -6.14 -4.08
C THR A 39 9.14 -7.04 -3.62
N ASP A 40 9.45 -8.22 -3.09
CA ASP A 40 8.43 -9.18 -2.64
C ASP A 40 7.74 -8.68 -1.36
N SER A 41 8.48 -8.03 -0.46
CA SER A 41 7.94 -7.47 0.79
C SER A 41 6.98 -6.29 0.53
N TRP A 42 7.33 -5.41 -0.41
CA TRP A 42 6.49 -4.29 -0.81
C TRP A 42 5.21 -4.76 -1.49
N LYS A 43 5.33 -5.70 -2.43
CA LYS A 43 4.17 -6.28 -3.11
C LYS A 43 3.19 -6.90 -2.12
N ASN A 44 3.67 -7.70 -1.18
CA ASN A 44 2.82 -8.30 -0.15
C ASN A 44 2.12 -7.25 0.71
N THR A 45 2.81 -6.16 1.04
CA THR A 45 2.21 -5.05 1.80
C THR A 45 1.06 -4.41 1.02
N ILE A 46 1.27 -4.11 -0.26
CA ILE A 46 0.23 -3.55 -1.13
C ILE A 46 -0.96 -4.50 -1.26
N ASP A 47 -0.72 -5.78 -1.51
CA ASP A 47 -1.77 -6.78 -1.67
C ASP A 47 -2.64 -6.86 -0.39
N ASN A 48 -2.02 -6.80 0.80
CA ASN A 48 -2.73 -6.84 2.08
C ASN A 48 -3.56 -5.57 2.35
N VAL A 49 -3.04 -4.38 2.06
CA VAL A 49 -3.74 -3.13 2.40
C VAL A 49 -4.82 -2.75 1.38
N THR A 50 -4.75 -3.24 0.15
CA THR A 50 -5.61 -2.78 -0.96
C THR A 50 -7.11 -2.92 -0.65
N ASN A 51 -7.54 -4.03 -0.04
CA ASN A 51 -8.95 -4.24 0.30
C ASN A 51 -9.44 -3.40 1.47
N SER A 52 -8.55 -2.74 2.20
CA SER A 52 -8.88 -1.82 3.28
C SER A 52 -9.02 -0.37 2.81
N ILE A 53 -8.65 -0.07 1.57
CA ILE A 53 -8.71 1.28 0.98
C ILE A 53 -10.01 1.41 0.20
N VAL A 54 -10.70 2.54 0.39
CA VAL A 54 -11.97 2.84 -0.29
C VAL A 54 -11.93 4.22 -0.89
N SER A 55 -12.61 4.38 -2.02
CA SER A 55 -12.90 5.71 -2.57
C SER A 55 -14.19 6.23 -1.96
N ILE A 56 -14.24 7.50 -1.60
CA ILE A 56 -15.44 8.13 -1.03
C ILE A 56 -15.96 9.13 -2.05
N GLN A 57 -17.15 8.92 -2.59
CA GLN A 57 -17.86 9.93 -3.34
C GLN A 57 -18.69 10.79 -2.39
N LEU A 58 -18.59 12.10 -2.55
CA LEU A 58 -19.15 13.07 -1.62
C LEU A 58 -20.01 14.09 -2.36
N GLU A 59 -21.22 14.32 -1.87
CA GLU A 59 -22.12 15.33 -2.39
C GLU A 59 -22.61 16.23 -1.26
N VAL A 60 -22.29 17.51 -1.38
CA VAL A 60 -22.78 18.58 -0.50
C VAL A 60 -23.85 19.35 -1.29
N PRO A 61 -25.14 19.05 -1.09
CA PRO A 61 -26.21 19.57 -1.93
C PRO A 61 -26.48 21.08 -1.73
N ARG A 62 -26.06 21.64 -0.58
CA ARG A 62 -26.26 23.04 -0.25
C ARG A 62 -25.17 23.59 0.65
N ALA A 63 -24.97 24.91 0.58
CA ALA A 63 -24.10 25.61 1.51
C ALA A 63 -24.58 25.43 2.96
N PHE A 64 -23.62 25.28 3.87
CA PHE A 64 -23.87 25.27 5.31
C PHE A 64 -22.67 25.87 6.04
N GLU A 65 -22.90 26.81 6.96
CA GLU A 65 -21.84 27.60 7.60
C GLU A 65 -20.90 28.23 6.56
N THR A 66 -19.65 27.76 6.50
CA THR A 66 -18.62 28.23 5.56
C THR A 66 -18.45 27.34 4.32
N SER A 67 -19.19 26.22 4.22
CA SER A 67 -19.11 25.31 3.07
C SER A 67 -20.00 25.78 1.92
N LYS A 68 -19.60 25.42 0.69
CA LYS A 68 -20.36 25.66 -0.53
C LYS A 68 -20.94 24.33 -1.03
N PRO A 69 -22.01 24.37 -1.85
CA PRO A 69 -22.44 23.17 -2.55
C PRO A 69 -21.30 22.67 -3.42
N MET A 70 -21.02 21.37 -3.36
CA MET A 70 -19.93 20.76 -4.11
C MET A 70 -20.18 19.27 -4.30
N SER A 71 -19.56 18.71 -5.35
CA SER A 71 -19.33 17.28 -5.46
C SER A 71 -17.82 17.05 -5.41
N SER A 72 -17.39 16.02 -4.69
CA SER A 72 -15.97 15.72 -4.47
C SER A 72 -15.75 14.22 -4.35
N GLN A 73 -14.48 13.86 -4.32
CA GLN A 73 -14.04 12.51 -4.07
C GLN A 73 -12.89 12.53 -3.07
N GLY A 74 -12.85 11.53 -2.20
CA GLY A 74 -11.83 11.35 -1.19
C GLY A 74 -11.38 9.89 -1.10
N THR A 75 -10.49 9.63 -0.15
CA THR A 75 -10.03 8.29 0.19
C THR A 75 -10.34 8.01 1.64
N GLY A 76 -10.68 6.76 1.94
CA GLY A 76 -10.87 6.28 3.29
C GLY A 76 -10.12 4.98 3.52
N PHE A 77 -9.98 4.65 4.80
CA PHE A 77 -9.37 3.42 5.27
C PHE A 77 -10.32 2.73 6.23
N VAL A 78 -10.61 1.46 6.01
CA VAL A 78 -11.41 0.68 6.96
C VAL A 78 -10.56 0.36 8.17
N VAL A 79 -10.96 0.86 9.33
CA VAL A 79 -10.24 0.68 10.60
C VAL A 79 -10.92 -0.33 11.52
N ASP A 80 -12.20 -0.61 11.27
CA ASP A 80 -12.96 -1.68 11.93
C ASP A 80 -14.01 -2.23 10.97
N ALA A 81 -13.68 -3.33 10.28
CA ALA A 81 -14.55 -3.99 9.31
C ALA A 81 -15.77 -4.65 9.97
N LYS A 82 -15.68 -5.03 11.25
CA LYS A 82 -16.79 -5.67 11.98
C LYS A 82 -17.91 -4.67 12.26
N ASN A 83 -17.56 -3.46 12.65
CA ASN A 83 -18.51 -2.39 12.94
C ASN A 83 -18.73 -1.42 11.76
N GLY A 84 -18.04 -1.66 10.63
CA GLY A 84 -18.11 -0.86 9.43
C GLY A 84 -17.55 0.54 9.60
N ILE A 85 -16.48 0.72 10.37
CA ILE A 85 -15.89 2.03 10.65
C ILE A 85 -14.76 2.32 9.67
N LEU A 86 -14.84 3.50 9.06
CA LEU A 86 -13.93 4.00 8.05
C LEU A 86 -13.36 5.33 8.52
N MET A 87 -12.03 5.46 8.49
CA MET A 87 -11.29 6.68 8.80
C MET A 87 -10.94 7.44 7.52
N THR A 88 -11.13 8.75 7.52
CA THR A 88 -10.76 9.65 6.42
C THR A 88 -10.34 11.01 6.99
N ASN A 89 -9.99 11.95 6.12
CA ASN A 89 -9.71 13.31 6.55
C ASN A 89 -10.98 14.02 7.04
N ARG A 90 -10.79 14.92 8.00
CA ARG A 90 -11.89 15.71 8.60
C ARG A 90 -12.64 16.51 7.54
N HIS A 91 -11.93 17.05 6.54
CA HIS A 91 -12.53 17.85 5.49
C HIS A 91 -13.45 17.04 4.56
N ILE A 92 -13.32 15.71 4.50
CA ILE A 92 -14.21 14.84 3.72
C ILE A 92 -15.56 14.64 4.43
N VAL A 93 -15.58 14.59 5.77
CA VAL A 93 -16.82 14.40 6.54
C VAL A 93 -17.78 15.59 6.41
N GLN A 94 -17.27 16.79 6.08
CA GLN A 94 -18.03 18.05 5.95
C GLN A 94 -18.77 18.49 7.23
N LEU A 95 -19.18 19.77 7.30
CA LEU A 95 -19.83 20.36 8.49
C LEU A 95 -21.34 20.24 8.43
N GLY A 96 -21.89 20.21 7.22
CA GLY A 96 -23.32 20.31 6.96
C GLY A 96 -23.91 19.02 6.38
N PRO A 97 -25.17 19.09 5.92
CA PRO A 97 -25.82 17.99 5.24
C PRO A 97 -24.97 17.50 4.06
N VAL A 98 -24.70 16.21 4.03
CA VAL A 98 -23.83 15.58 3.05
C VAL A 98 -24.34 14.18 2.76
N THR A 99 -24.25 13.78 1.50
CA THR A 99 -24.41 12.39 1.08
C THR A 99 -23.02 11.85 0.77
N ALA A 100 -22.69 10.69 1.32
CA ALA A 100 -21.40 10.07 1.14
C ALA A 100 -21.58 8.59 0.78
N THR A 101 -20.82 8.11 -0.20
CA THR A 101 -20.85 6.73 -0.68
C THR A 101 -19.41 6.20 -0.69
N ALA A 102 -19.17 5.05 -0.07
CA ALA A 102 -17.92 4.33 -0.21
C ALA A 102 -18.00 3.39 -1.41
N ILE A 103 -16.97 3.41 -2.24
CA ILE A 103 -16.77 2.55 -3.39
C ILE A 103 -15.53 1.70 -3.09
N PHE A 104 -15.73 0.40 -2.92
CA PHE A 104 -14.68 -0.57 -2.63
C PHE A 104 -13.90 -0.97 -3.90
N SER A 105 -12.78 -1.68 -3.73
CA SER A 105 -11.90 -2.11 -4.83
C SER A 105 -12.62 -2.97 -5.88
N ASN A 106 -13.66 -3.70 -5.49
CA ASN A 106 -14.52 -4.50 -6.36
C ASN A 106 -15.73 -3.72 -6.94
N GLN A 107 -15.78 -2.39 -6.76
CA GLN A 107 -16.87 -1.51 -7.16
C GLN A 107 -18.21 -1.74 -6.42
N GLU A 108 -18.21 -2.45 -5.29
CA GLU A 108 -19.38 -2.42 -4.41
C GLU A 108 -19.50 -1.05 -3.75
N GLU A 109 -20.73 -0.51 -3.77
CA GLU A 109 -21.05 0.80 -3.23
C GLU A 109 -21.91 0.66 -1.97
N VAL A 110 -21.57 1.41 -0.93
CA VAL A 110 -22.34 1.46 0.31
C VAL A 110 -22.48 2.90 0.80
N GLU A 111 -23.63 3.22 1.36
CA GLU A 111 -23.87 4.53 1.97
C GLU A 111 -23.02 4.70 3.23
N LEU A 112 -22.47 5.90 3.42
CA LEU A 112 -21.69 6.28 4.58
C LEU A 112 -22.46 7.25 5.47
N LYS A 113 -22.49 6.94 6.76
CA LYS A 113 -23.02 7.82 7.80
C LYS A 113 -21.89 8.50 8.56
N PRO A 114 -21.84 9.84 8.64
CA PRO A 114 -20.89 10.53 9.50
C PRO A 114 -21.02 10.07 10.96
N LEU A 115 -19.93 9.57 11.54
CA LEU A 115 -19.91 9.07 12.93
C LEU A 115 -19.21 10.07 13.86
N TYR A 116 -18.06 10.58 13.43
CA TYR A 116 -17.28 11.53 14.21
C TYR A 116 -16.44 12.42 13.30
N ARG A 117 -16.19 13.63 13.79
CA ARG A 117 -15.33 14.59 13.12
C ARG A 117 -14.47 15.28 14.16
N ASP A 118 -13.16 15.13 14.05
CA ASP A 118 -12.26 15.70 15.04
C ASP A 118 -12.21 17.23 14.94
N PRO A 119 -12.24 17.97 16.06
CA PRO A 119 -12.22 19.43 16.03
C PRO A 119 -10.82 20.02 15.82
N VAL A 120 -9.76 19.27 16.09
CA VAL A 120 -8.37 19.77 16.11
C VAL A 120 -7.55 19.13 14.99
N HIS A 121 -7.58 17.81 14.93
CA HIS A 121 -6.82 16.97 14.01
C HIS A 121 -7.62 16.77 12.71
N ASP A 122 -6.95 16.65 11.57
CA ASP A 122 -7.61 16.50 10.25
C ASP A 122 -8.04 15.04 9.98
N PHE A 123 -8.77 14.44 10.93
CA PHE A 123 -9.40 13.13 10.73
C PHE A 123 -10.89 13.12 11.11
N GLY A 124 -11.60 12.12 10.59
CA GLY A 124 -12.97 11.82 10.94
C GLY A 124 -13.30 10.37 10.64
N PHE A 125 -14.47 9.95 11.12
CA PHE A 125 -14.98 8.60 10.95
C PHE A 125 -16.34 8.61 10.27
N PHE A 126 -16.49 7.71 9.32
CA PHE A 126 -17.76 7.28 8.76
C PHE A 126 -18.10 5.87 9.25
N GLN A 127 -19.38 5.54 9.21
CA GLN A 127 -19.88 4.19 9.40
C GLN A 127 -20.64 3.73 8.14
N TYR A 128 -20.37 2.50 7.69
CA TYR A 128 -21.18 1.78 6.71
C TYR A 128 -21.79 0.53 7.35
N ASP A 129 -22.77 -0.08 6.69
CA ASP A 129 -23.29 -1.38 7.06
C ASP A 129 -22.47 -2.51 6.40
N PRO A 130 -21.70 -3.32 7.16
CA PRO A 130 -20.92 -4.42 6.58
C PRO A 130 -21.77 -5.47 5.86
N GLN A 131 -23.06 -5.63 6.24
CA GLN A 131 -23.96 -6.59 5.60
C GLN A 131 -24.38 -6.15 4.19
N SER A 132 -24.11 -4.90 3.81
CA SER A 132 -24.37 -4.41 2.46
C SER A 132 -23.32 -4.87 1.44
N LEU A 133 -22.14 -5.30 1.89
CA LEU A 133 -21.09 -5.88 1.04
C LEU A 133 -21.33 -7.38 0.84
N ARG A 134 -21.22 -7.86 -0.40
CA ARG A 134 -21.56 -9.25 -0.74
C ARG A 134 -20.40 -10.02 -1.37
N HIS A 135 -19.46 -9.33 -2.00
CA HIS A 135 -18.45 -9.96 -2.85
C HIS A 135 -17.02 -9.58 -2.49
N ILE A 136 -16.81 -8.78 -1.44
CA ILE A 136 -15.49 -8.42 -0.92
C ILE A 136 -15.37 -8.77 0.57
N GLU A 137 -14.23 -9.36 0.91
CA GLU A 137 -13.78 -9.47 2.29
C GLU A 137 -12.87 -8.28 2.60
N VAL A 138 -13.33 -7.43 3.52
CA VAL A 138 -12.64 -6.20 3.90
C VAL A 138 -11.81 -6.46 5.14
N GLU A 139 -10.53 -6.09 5.08
CA GLU A 139 -9.64 -6.14 6.23
C GLU A 139 -9.67 -4.82 7.01
N SER A 140 -9.37 -4.90 8.31
CA SER A 140 -9.25 -3.71 9.15
C SER A 140 -7.79 -3.32 9.26
N LEU A 141 -7.49 -2.05 9.00
CA LEU A 141 -6.17 -1.49 9.28
C LEU A 141 -6.10 -1.09 10.76
N PRO A 142 -5.27 -1.79 11.58
CA PRO A 142 -5.16 -1.47 12.99
C PRO A 142 -4.53 -0.10 13.18
N LEU A 143 -5.14 0.70 14.05
CA LEU A 143 -4.59 1.98 14.46
C LEU A 143 -3.61 1.79 15.62
N HIS A 144 -2.53 2.57 15.62
CA HIS A 144 -1.47 2.55 16.64
C HIS A 144 -1.31 3.93 17.28
N PRO A 145 -2.30 4.39 18.09
CA PRO A 145 -2.29 5.72 18.70
C PRO A 145 -1.09 5.98 19.62
N GLU A 146 -0.51 4.93 20.21
CA GLU A 146 0.69 5.00 21.04
C GLU A 146 1.94 5.50 20.31
N LEU A 147 1.93 5.46 18.98
CA LEU A 147 3.03 5.93 18.14
C LEU A 147 2.87 7.40 17.72
N ALA A 148 1.70 8.01 17.97
CA ALA A 148 1.49 9.43 17.73
C ALA A 148 2.27 10.25 18.78
N ARG A 149 3.22 11.07 18.33
CA ARG A 149 4.04 11.97 19.16
C ARG A 149 3.88 13.42 18.73
#